data_AF-A0A1P8F592-F1
#
_entry.id   AF-A0A1P8F592-F1
#
_cell.length_a   1.000
_cell.length_b   1.000
_cell.length_c   1.000
_cell.angle_alpha   90.00
_cell.angle_beta   90.00
_cell.angle_gamma   90.00
#
_symmetry.space_group_name_H-M   'P 1'
#
loop_
_entity.id
_entity.type
_entity.pdbx_description
1 polymer ?
#
loop_
_entity_poly.entity_id
_entity_poly.type
_entity_poly.pdbx_seq_one_letter_code
_entity_poly.pdbx_strand_id
1 'polypeptide(L)'
;MDRLYIALAALFGGIVAAALGWLESGEAFDLRKFGGSIVRSALAGVVISLGSSLAGPVDIAVLFYAFLGGAGVDVIGNRLAGNFGNGSFPISSSPEEDIEDS
;
A
#
# COMPACT_ATOMS: atom_id res chain seq x y z
N MET A 1 -24.95 3.88 0.73
CA MET A 1 -24.29 4.74 1.75
C MET A 1 -23.31 3.90 2.54
N ASP A 2 -23.79 2.86 3.21
CA ASP A 2 -23.05 1.85 3.99
C ASP A 2 -21.72 1.38 3.38
N ARG A 3 -21.77 0.94 2.12
CA ARG A 3 -20.59 0.51 1.35
C ARG A 3 -19.53 1.61 1.18
N LEU A 4 -19.98 2.84 0.95
CA LEU A 4 -19.08 3.98 0.84
C LEU A 4 -18.37 4.24 2.18
N TYR A 5 -19.08 4.14 3.31
CA TYR A 5 -18.44 4.30 4.62
C TYR A 5 -17.41 3.22 4.90
N ILE A 6 -17.68 1.98 4.51
CA ILE A 6 -16.71 0.87 4.61
C ILE A 6 -15.47 1.14 3.74
N ALA A 7 -15.68 1.54 2.48
CA ALA A 7 -14.60 1.88 1.56
C ALA A 7 -13.74 3.04 2.11
N LEU A 8 -14.38 4.08 2.65
CA LEU A 8 -13.71 5.23 3.25
C LEU A 8 -12.95 4.84 4.52
N ALA A 9 -13.52 3.99 5.38
CA ALA A 9 -12.84 3.51 6.58
C ALA A 9 -11.57 2.73 6.23
N ALA A 10 -11.65 1.83 5.25
CA ALA A 10 -10.49 1.09 4.73
C ALA A 10 -9.45 2.01 4.09
N LEU A 11 -9.87 2.95 3.25
CA LEU A 11 -8.99 3.95 2.66
C LEU A 11 -8.25 4.73 3.76
N PHE A 12 -8.98 5.19 4.78
CA PHE A 12 -8.42 5.96 5.88
C PHE A 12 -7.42 5.14 6.70
N GLY A 13 -7.71 3.85 6.96
CA GLY A 13 -6.77 2.96 7.63
C GLY A 13 -5.46 2.79 6.89
N GLY A 14 -5.51 2.61 5.57
CA GLY A 14 -4.31 2.52 4.76
C GLY A 14 -3.52 3.84 4.69
N ILE A 15 -4.19 5.00 4.61
CA ILE A 15 -3.53 6.32 4.68
C ILE A 15 -2.85 6.53 6.03
N VAL A 16 -3.50 6.18 7.14
CA VAL A 16 -2.91 6.28 8.48
C VAL A 16 -1.70 5.37 8.60
N ALA A 17 -1.79 4.12 8.10
CA ALA A 17 -0.65 3.21 8.09
C ALA A 17 0.53 3.75 7.26
N ALA A 18 0.26 4.32 6.09
CA ALA A 18 1.26 4.95 5.25
C ALA A 18 1.94 6.14 5.94
N ALA A 19 1.14 7.00 6.59
CA ALA A 19 1.65 8.16 7.33
C ALA A 19 2.53 7.73 8.51
N LEU A 20 2.09 6.74 9.29
CA LEU A 20 2.87 6.20 10.39
C LEU A 20 4.16 5.53 9.90
N GLY A 21 4.10 4.74 8.83
CA GLY A 21 5.28 4.11 8.25
C GLY A 21 6.30 5.11 7.69
N TRP A 22 5.83 6.22 7.12
CA TRP A 22 6.70 7.33 6.71
C TRP A 22 7.32 8.06 7.92
N LEU A 23 6.54 8.34 8.96
CA LEU A 23 7.06 8.98 10.17
C LEU A 23 8.12 8.10 10.87
N GLU A 24 7.91 6.78 10.87
CA GLU A 24 8.84 5.80 11.46
C GLU A 24 10.13 5.66 10.65
N SER A 25 10.09 5.88 9.32
CA SER A 25 11.28 5.74 8.47
C SER A 25 12.29 6.87 8.63
N GLY A 26 11.85 8.05 9.08
CA GLY A 26 12.69 9.26 9.17
C GLY A 26 13.16 9.80 7.81
N GLU A 27 12.61 9.30 6.70
CA GLU A 27 12.94 9.77 5.34
C GLU A 27 12.22 11.08 5.01
N ALA A 28 12.79 11.86 4.08
CA ALA A 28 12.08 12.99 3.48
C ALA A 28 10.80 12.49 2.79
N PHE A 29 9.74 13.30 2.86
CA PHE A 29 8.46 12.93 2.25
C PHE A 29 8.58 12.78 0.73
N ASP A 30 8.26 11.60 0.23
CA ASP A 30 8.20 11.29 -1.20
C ASP A 30 6.74 11.02 -1.61
N LEU A 31 6.18 11.95 -2.41
CA LEU A 31 4.81 11.86 -2.88
C LEU A 31 4.55 10.64 -3.78
N ARG A 32 5.56 10.14 -4.50
CA ARG A 32 5.42 8.96 -5.36
C ARG A 32 5.31 7.70 -4.51
N LYS A 33 6.17 7.55 -3.51
CA LYS A 33 6.10 6.41 -2.56
C LYS A 33 4.77 6.44 -1.79
N PHE A 34 4.41 7.60 -1.24
CA PHE A 34 3.16 7.79 -0.50
C PHE A 34 1.91 7.59 -1.38
N GLY A 35 1.95 8.08 -2.63
CA GLY A 35 0.88 7.90 -3.61
C GLY A 35 0.62 6.41 -3.91
N GLY A 36 1.66 5.58 -3.93
CA GLY A 36 1.52 4.13 -4.03
C GLY A 36 0.68 3.54 -2.90
N SER A 37 0.86 4.02 -1.66
CA SER A 37 0.03 3.62 -0.52
C SER A 37 -1.42 4.05 -0.66
N ILE A 38 -1.68 5.28 -1.14
CA ILE A 38 -3.05 5.75 -1.38
C ILE A 38 -3.78 4.84 -2.37
N VAL A 39 -3.13 4.47 -3.47
CA VAL A 39 -3.73 3.60 -4.50
C VAL A 39 -4.03 2.21 -3.92
N ARG A 40 -3.11 1.59 -3.18
CA ARG A 40 -3.35 0.30 -2.53
C ARG A 40 -4.49 0.36 -1.51
N SER A 41 -4.55 1.44 -0.73
CA SER A 41 -5.60 1.67 0.25
C SER A 41 -6.97 1.86 -0.41
N ALA A 42 -7.02 2.55 -1.55
CA ALA A 42 -8.24 2.70 -2.35
C ALA A 42 -8.71 1.35 -2.92
N LEU A 43 -7.79 0.53 -3.44
CA LEU A 43 -8.10 -0.83 -3.90
C LEU A 43 -8.61 -1.71 -2.76
N ALA A 44 -7.99 -1.63 -1.58
CA ALA A 44 -8.48 -2.33 -0.38
C ALA A 44 -9.91 -1.90 -0.03
N GLY A 45 -10.20 -0.59 -0.06
CA GLY A 45 -11.54 -0.08 0.18
C GLY A 45 -12.58 -0.59 -0.81
N VAL A 46 -12.25 -0.67 -2.10
CA VAL A 46 -13.14 -1.27 -3.11
C VAL A 46 -13.39 -2.75 -2.80
N VAL A 47 -12.34 -3.54 -2.57
CA VAL A 47 -12.46 -4.98 -2.32
C VAL A 47 -13.26 -5.27 -1.05
N ILE A 48 -12.94 -4.59 0.06
CA ILE A 48 -13.62 -4.77 1.34
C ILE A 48 -15.08 -4.32 1.24
N SER A 49 -15.35 -3.20 0.58
CA SER A 49 -16.72 -2.71 0.34
C SER A 49 -17.55 -3.64 -0.54
N LEU A 50 -16.93 -4.36 -1.49
CA LEU A 50 -17.64 -5.34 -2.31
C LEU A 50 -17.96 -6.59 -1.48
N GLY A 51 -16.98 -7.07 -0.70
CA GLY A 51 -17.12 -8.22 0.19
C GLY A 51 -18.13 -8.01 1.33
N SER A 52 -18.33 -6.77 1.79
CA SER A 52 -19.29 -6.45 2.86
C SER A 52 -20.75 -6.70 2.48
N SER A 53 -21.04 -6.91 1.19
CA SER A 53 -22.37 -7.30 0.71
C SER A 53 -22.87 -8.61 1.34
N LEU A 54 -21.96 -9.43 1.86
CA LEU A 54 -22.25 -10.71 2.53
C LEU A 54 -22.35 -10.58 4.05
N ALA A 55 -21.99 -9.44 4.64
CA ALA A 55 -21.66 -9.31 6.06
C ALA A 55 -22.79 -8.74 6.96
N GLY A 56 -23.96 -8.42 6.41
CA GLY A 56 -25.08 -7.89 7.18
C GLY A 56 -25.02 -6.37 7.43
N PRO A 57 -25.67 -5.84 8.48
CA PRO A 57 -25.76 -4.40 8.76
C PRO A 57 -24.39 -3.75 9.03
N VAL A 58 -24.25 -2.47 8.67
CA VAL A 58 -23.03 -1.70 8.96
C VAL A 58 -23.11 -1.14 10.37
N ASP A 59 -22.27 -1.67 11.25
CA ASP A 59 -22.04 -1.17 12.59
C ASP A 59 -20.59 -0.65 12.76
N ILE A 60 -20.29 -0.14 13.95
CA ILE A 60 -18.96 0.40 14.28
C ILE A 60 -17.87 -0.67 14.15
N ALA A 61 -18.17 -1.94 14.46
CA ALA A 61 -17.21 -3.02 14.38
C ALA A 61 -16.81 -3.29 12.92
N VAL A 62 -17.78 -3.30 12.00
CA VAL A 62 -17.52 -3.44 10.56
C VAL A 62 -16.63 -2.31 10.04
N LEU A 63 -16.88 -1.06 10.44
CA LEU A 63 -16.05 0.07 10.05
C LEU A 63 -14.64 -0.04 10.62
N PHE A 64 -14.50 -0.49 11.87
CA PHE A 64 -13.19 -0.71 12.49
C PHE A 64 -12.40 -1.83 11.80
N TYR A 65 -13.05 -2.95 11.46
CA TYR A 65 -12.40 -4.02 10.70
C TYR A 65 -12.03 -3.59 9.28
N ALA A 66 -12.86 -2.78 8.63
CA ALA A 66 -12.53 -2.22 7.33
C ALA A 66 -11.27 -1.33 7.41
N PHE A 67 -11.21 -0.46 8.43
CA PHE A 67 -10.03 0.35 8.73
C PHE A 67 -8.78 -0.51 8.95
N LEU A 68 -8.85 -1.52 9.81
CA LEU A 68 -7.71 -2.43 10.04
C LEU A 68 -7.33 -3.21 8.79
N GLY A 69 -8.30 -3.63 7.98
CA GLY A 69 -8.08 -4.29 6.70
C GLY A 69 -7.32 -3.40 5.72
N GLY A 70 -7.72 -2.14 5.58
CA GLY A 70 -7.01 -1.18 4.74
C GLY A 70 -5.59 -0.89 5.23
N ALA A 71 -5.40 -0.69 6.54
CA ALA A 71 -4.08 -0.56 7.15
C ALA A 71 -3.20 -1.78 6.88
N GLY A 72 -3.73 -2.99 7.08
CA GLY A 72 -3.01 -4.25 6.83
C GLY A 72 -2.61 -4.42 5.37
N VAL A 73 -3.51 -4.13 4.43
CA VAL A 73 -3.22 -4.19 2.99
C VAL A 73 -2.10 -3.22 2.61
N ASP A 74 -2.09 -2.00 3.13
CA ASP A 74 -0.99 -1.08 2.84
C ASP A 74 0.32 -1.54 3.46
N VAL A 75 0.34 -1.97 4.73
CA VAL A 75 1.58 -2.45 5.38
C VAL A 75 2.19 -3.62 4.59
N ILE A 76 1.38 -4.60 4.20
CA ILE A 76 1.83 -5.74 3.40
C ILE A 76 2.29 -5.25 2.02
N GLY A 77 1.48 -4.44 1.35
CA GLY A 77 1.77 -3.94 0.02
C GLY A 77 3.02 -3.06 -0.05
N ASN A 78 3.27 -2.26 0.99
CA ASN A 78 4.45 -1.42 1.11
C ASN A 78 5.71 -2.26 1.37
N ARG A 79 5.60 -3.31 2.22
CA ARG A 79 6.69 -4.30 2.40
C ARG A 79 7.04 -5.01 1.09
N LEU A 80 6.03 -5.44 0.33
CA LEU A 80 6.25 -6.06 -0.96
C LEU A 80 6.90 -5.07 -1.94
N ALA A 81 6.38 -3.84 -2.04
CA ALA A 81 6.95 -2.82 -2.91
C ALA A 81 8.41 -2.47 -2.54
N GLY A 82 8.75 -2.44 -1.25
CA GLY A 82 10.13 -2.26 -0.79
C GLY A 82 11.05 -3.42 -1.20
N ASN A 83 10.58 -4.66 -1.04
CA ASN A 83 11.34 -5.86 -1.41
C ASN A 83 11.55 -5.99 -2.93
N PHE A 84 10.60 -5.54 -3.76
CA PHE A 84 10.72 -5.54 -5.21
C PHE A 84 11.37 -4.27 -5.79
N GLY A 85 11.58 -3.24 -4.98
CA GLY A 85 11.77 -1.85 -5.47
C GLY A 85 12.99 -1.10 -4.95
N ASN A 86 13.90 -1.72 -4.20
CA ASN A 86 15.16 -1.09 -3.81
C ASN A 86 16.38 -1.57 -4.64
N GLY A 87 16.22 -1.68 -5.96
CA GLY A 87 17.34 -1.52 -6.89
C GLY A 87 18.01 -2.75 -7.51
N SER A 88 17.38 -3.93 -7.58
CA SER A 88 17.98 -5.05 -8.34
C SER A 88 16.93 -6.01 -8.90
N PHE A 89 16.22 -5.58 -9.95
CA PHE A 89 16.09 -6.54 -11.05
C PHE A 89 17.51 -6.70 -11.62
N PRO A 90 18.09 -7.91 -11.66
CA PRO A 90 19.31 -8.12 -12.43
C PRO A 90 18.92 -7.99 -13.90
N ILE A 91 18.85 -6.75 -14.40
CA ILE A 91 19.28 -6.52 -15.77
C ILE A 91 20.78 -6.74 -15.68
N SER A 92 21.24 -7.87 -16.19
CA SER A 92 22.65 -8.11 -16.44
C SER A 92 23.20 -6.90 -17.20
N SER A 93 23.90 -6.00 -16.50
CA SER A 93 24.90 -5.19 -17.17
C SER A 93 25.97 -6.20 -17.61
N SER A 94 25.88 -6.63 -18.86
CA SER A 94 27.02 -7.27 -19.52
C SER A 94 28.24 -6.40 -19.26
N PRO A 95 29.39 -6.95 -18.85
CA PRO A 95 30.58 -6.16 -18.62
C PRO A 95 30.99 -5.55 -19.95
N GLU A 96 30.92 -4.22 -20.01
CA GLU A 96 31.74 -3.43 -20.89
C GLU A 96 33.11 -3.36 -20.18
N GLU A 97 33.90 -4.42 -20.32
CA GLU A 97 35.31 -4.48 -19.94
C GLU A 97 36.13 -4.60 -21.23
N ASP A 98 36.70 -3.46 -21.61
CA ASP A 98 38.10 -3.29 -21.98
C ASP A 98 38.72 -4.29 -22.97
N ILE A 99 38.72 -3.92 -24.25
CA ILE A 99 39.83 -4.25 -25.15
C ILE A 99 40.23 -2.97 -25.90
N GLU A 100 40.97 -2.10 -25.21
CA GLU A 100 42.05 -1.33 -25.83
C GLU A 100 43.38 -1.85 -25.26
N ASP A 101 44.40 -1.82 -26.11
CA ASP A 101 45.81 -2.18 -25.93
C ASP A 101 46.24 -3.65 -26.10
N SER A 102 46.50 -4.01 -27.37
CA SER A 102 47.81 -4.52 -27.84
C SER A 102 47.94 -4.42 -29.36
#